data_AF-A0A417YGB1-F1
#
_entry.id   AF-A0A417YGB1-F1
#
_cell.length_a   1.000
_cell.length_b   1.000
_cell.length_c   1.000
_cell.angle_alpha   90.00
_cell.angle_beta   90.00
_cell.angle_gamma   90.00
#
_symmetry.space_group_name_H-M   'P 1'
#
loop_
_entity.id
_entity.type
_entity.pdbx_description
1 polymer ?
#
loop_
_entity_poly.entity_id
_entity_poly.type
_entity_poly.pdbx_seq_one_letter_code
_entity_poly.pdbx_strand_id
1 'polypeptide(L)'
;MFIIDVINDRMVNIIAQREIYDFEREWLKEHPYRLSRKFEEEMPEFPNHDEARKYFEGKFEGNFLPSNVDIIDGKHLYFYDLVVHRENYDKFKKDLLEKGFYSGMDGALSYHPVEIWEDGRIHIVY
;
A
#
# COMPACT_ATOMS: atom_id res chain seq x y z
N MET A 1 24.78 -10.15 -31.78
CA MET A 1 23.75 -11.00 -31.14
C MET A 1 23.45 -10.39 -29.77
N PHE A 2 22.69 -9.28 -29.74
CA PHE A 2 22.37 -8.52 -28.51
C PHE A 2 20.97 -7.87 -28.54
N ILE A 3 20.33 -7.80 -29.71
CA ILE A 3 19.01 -7.15 -29.87
C ILE A 3 17.85 -8.10 -29.52
N ILE A 4 18.06 -9.42 -29.68
CA ILE A 4 17.01 -10.43 -29.46
C ILE A 4 16.76 -10.61 -27.95
N ASP A 5 17.81 -10.61 -27.13
CA ASP A 5 17.69 -10.79 -25.66
C ASP A 5 16.96 -9.61 -25.00
N VAL A 6 17.24 -8.37 -25.42
CA VAL A 6 16.57 -7.16 -24.89
C VAL A 6 15.07 -7.11 -25.25
N ILE A 7 14.69 -7.59 -26.44
CA ILE A 7 13.29 -7.67 -26.85
C ILE A 7 12.57 -8.76 -26.03
N ASN A 8 13.23 -9.89 -25.77
CA ASN A 8 12.65 -10.98 -25.00
C ASN A 8 12.38 -10.56 -23.54
N ASP A 9 13.34 -9.88 -22.90
CA ASP A 9 13.17 -9.36 -21.54
C ASP A 9 12.04 -8.32 -21.43
N ARG A 10 11.93 -7.43 -22.43
CA ARG A 10 10.81 -6.47 -22.48
C ARG A 10 9.46 -7.15 -22.66
N MET A 11 9.39 -8.18 -23.51
CA MET A 11 8.15 -8.92 -23.76
C MET A 11 7.71 -9.74 -22.54
N VAL A 12 8.65 -10.37 -21.84
CA VAL A 12 8.39 -11.08 -20.57
C VAL A 12 7.87 -10.11 -19.51
N ASN A 13 8.44 -8.91 -19.41
CA ASN A 13 7.98 -7.89 -18.47
C ASN A 13 6.56 -7.40 -18.79
N ILE A 14 6.24 -7.19 -20.08
CA ILE A 14 4.89 -6.80 -20.52
C ILE A 14 3.85 -7.90 -20.20
N ILE A 15 4.19 -9.17 -20.40
CA ILE A 15 3.29 -10.29 -20.09
C ILE A 15 3.07 -10.38 -18.57
N ALA A 16 4.14 -10.30 -17.77
CA ALA A 16 4.04 -10.33 -16.32
C ALA A 16 3.21 -9.16 -15.77
N GLN A 17 3.41 -7.96 -16.31
CA GLN A 17 2.58 -6.80 -15.96
C GLN A 17 1.10 -7.04 -16.29
N ARG A 18 0.81 -7.55 -17.49
CA ARG A 18 -0.57 -7.84 -17.90
C ARG A 18 -1.25 -8.86 -16.99
N GLU A 19 -0.57 -9.95 -16.65
CA GLU A 19 -1.09 -10.96 -15.73
C GLU A 19 -1.35 -10.38 -14.32
N ILE A 20 -0.46 -9.51 -13.83
CA ILE A 20 -0.64 -8.80 -12.55
C ILE A 20 -1.88 -7.90 -12.59
N TYR A 21 -2.08 -7.09 -13.64
CA TYR A 21 -3.26 -6.23 -13.74
C TYR A 21 -4.56 -7.02 -13.93
N ASP A 22 -4.52 -8.16 -14.62
CA ASP A 22 -5.70 -9.02 -14.79
C ASP A 22 -6.09 -9.68 -13.45
N PHE A 23 -5.11 -10.15 -12.68
CA PHE A 23 -5.33 -10.62 -11.31
C PHE A 23 -5.89 -9.52 -10.40
N GLU A 24 -5.26 -8.34 -10.36
CA GLU A 24 -5.74 -7.22 -9.55
C GLU A 24 -7.16 -6.82 -9.94
N ARG A 25 -7.47 -6.80 -11.24
CA ARG A 25 -8.82 -6.48 -11.71
C ARG A 25 -9.87 -7.44 -11.18
N GLU A 26 -9.63 -8.75 -11.24
CA GLU A 26 -10.59 -9.73 -10.70
C GLU A 26 -10.67 -9.65 -9.17
N TRP A 27 -9.53 -9.51 -8.50
CA TRP A 27 -9.47 -9.44 -7.05
C TRP A 27 -10.19 -8.20 -6.49
N LEU A 28 -10.07 -7.05 -7.16
CA LEU A 28 -10.75 -5.81 -6.80
C LEU A 28 -12.26 -5.84 -7.07
N LYS A 29 -12.78 -6.74 -7.91
CA LYS A 29 -14.24 -6.95 -8.00
C LYS A 29 -14.79 -7.47 -6.68
N GLU A 30 -14.05 -8.35 -6.02
CA GLU A 30 -14.41 -8.91 -4.71
C GLU A 30 -14.02 -7.98 -3.55
N HIS A 31 -12.97 -7.17 -3.73
CA HIS A 31 -12.41 -6.27 -2.71
C HIS A 31 -12.30 -4.82 -3.23
N PRO A 32 -13.43 -4.16 -3.56
CA PRO A 32 -13.44 -2.88 -4.29
C PRO A 32 -12.83 -1.71 -3.53
N TYR A 33 -12.55 -1.90 -2.25
CA TYR A 33 -11.99 -0.89 -1.36
C TYR A 33 -10.45 -0.88 -1.33
N ARG A 34 -9.78 -1.87 -1.91
CA ARG A 34 -8.32 -1.94 -1.91
C ARG A 34 -7.70 -1.08 -3.00
N LEU A 35 -6.52 -0.53 -2.71
CA LEU A 35 -5.74 0.20 -3.70
C LEU A 35 -5.25 -0.77 -4.78
N SER A 36 -5.13 -0.26 -6.01
CA SER A 36 -4.50 -0.97 -7.14
C SER A 36 -3.10 -0.45 -7.35
N ARG A 37 -2.24 -1.17 -8.10
CA ARG A 37 -0.95 -0.61 -8.52
C ARG A 37 -1.09 0.62 -9.42
N LYS A 38 -2.21 0.71 -10.15
CA LYS A 38 -2.54 1.90 -10.94
C LYS A 38 -2.65 3.16 -10.06
N PHE A 39 -3.06 3.02 -8.80
CA PHE A 39 -3.05 4.15 -7.87
C PHE A 39 -1.63 4.68 -7.64
N GLU A 40 -0.63 3.80 -7.49
CA GLU A 40 0.77 4.19 -7.31
C GLU A 40 1.34 4.89 -8.54
N GLU A 41 0.96 4.45 -9.74
CA GLU A 41 1.40 5.06 -11.00
C GLU A 41 0.89 6.49 -11.18
N GLU A 42 -0.29 6.79 -10.65
CA GLU A 42 -0.92 8.11 -10.70
C GLU A 42 -0.54 8.98 -9.49
N MET A 43 0.27 8.45 -8.56
CA MET A 43 0.70 9.17 -7.37
C MET A 43 1.78 10.19 -7.72
N PRO A 44 1.66 11.46 -7.27
CA PRO A 44 2.69 12.44 -7.52
C PRO A 44 3.94 12.13 -6.70
N GLU A 45 5.09 12.68 -7.12
CA GLU A 45 6.29 12.70 -6.29
C GLU A 45 6.16 13.77 -5.19
N PHE A 46 6.65 13.46 -4.00
CA PHE A 46 6.61 14.37 -2.86
C PHE A 46 8.02 14.79 -2.44
N PRO A 47 8.23 16.07 -2.09
CA PRO A 47 9.54 16.56 -1.67
C PRO A 47 9.91 16.18 -0.22
N ASN A 48 8.93 15.76 0.59
CA ASN A 48 9.11 15.39 1.98
C ASN A 48 7.91 14.60 2.52
N HIS A 49 8.09 14.03 3.71
CA HIS A 49 7.08 13.31 4.46
C HIS A 49 5.77 14.08 4.68
N ASP A 50 5.82 15.38 5.00
CA ASP A 50 4.63 16.16 5.37
C ASP A 50 3.69 16.37 4.18
N GLU A 51 4.24 16.65 3.00
CA GLU A 51 3.47 16.77 1.75
C GLU A 51 2.84 15.43 1.34
N ALA A 52 3.60 14.33 1.45
CA ALA A 52 3.08 12.97 1.22
C ALA A 52 1.94 12.64 2.20
N ARG A 53 2.12 12.90 3.50
CA ARG A 53 1.09 12.68 4.52
C ARG A 53 -0.19 13.46 4.21
N LYS A 54 -0.07 14.76 3.92
CA LYS A 54 -1.21 15.63 3.59
C LYS A 54 -1.98 15.12 2.37
N TYR A 55 -1.29 14.59 1.37
CA TYR A 55 -1.95 13.98 0.21
C TYR A 55 -2.85 12.81 0.60
N PHE A 56 -2.35 11.87 1.41
CA PHE A 56 -3.16 10.75 1.88
C PHE A 56 -4.29 11.20 2.81
N GLU A 57 -4.01 12.11 3.75
CA GLU A 57 -5.02 12.66 4.66
C GLU A 57 -6.18 13.34 3.90
N GLY A 58 -5.86 14.13 2.87
CA GLY A 58 -6.86 14.79 2.03
C GLY A 58 -7.62 13.83 1.10
N LYS A 59 -6.96 12.77 0.62
CA LYS A 59 -7.58 11.80 -0.30
C LYS A 59 -8.45 10.76 0.41
N PHE A 60 -8.09 10.41 1.65
CA PHE A 60 -8.70 9.32 2.41
C PHE A 60 -9.19 9.78 3.79
N GLU A 61 -9.80 10.96 3.85
CA GLU A 61 -10.28 11.65 5.05
C GLU A 61 -10.64 10.71 6.23
N GLY A 62 -9.84 10.77 7.31
CA GLY A 62 -10.06 9.98 8.54
C GLY A 62 -9.71 8.49 8.46
N ASN A 63 -9.36 7.97 7.29
CA ASN A 63 -8.96 6.58 7.05
C ASN A 63 -7.45 6.38 6.94
N PHE A 64 -6.66 7.44 6.92
CA PHE A 64 -5.20 7.37 6.97
C PHE A 64 -4.71 7.61 8.40
N LEU A 65 -4.28 6.56 9.09
CA LEU A 65 -3.99 6.60 10.53
C LEU A 65 -2.51 6.38 10.80
N PRO A 66 -1.85 7.21 11.64
CA PRO A 66 -0.46 6.93 12.04
C PRO A 66 -0.40 5.66 12.89
N SER A 67 0.60 4.82 12.62
CA SER A 67 0.77 3.52 13.28
C SER A 67 2.06 3.45 14.09
N ASN A 68 3.21 3.74 13.46
CA ASN A 68 4.52 3.66 14.12
C ASN A 68 5.56 4.57 13.43
N VAL A 69 6.72 4.73 14.06
CA VAL A 69 7.91 5.38 13.47
C VAL A 69 9.12 4.53 13.79
N ASP A 70 9.99 4.33 12.79
CA ASP A 70 11.27 3.66 12.96
C ASP A 70 12.41 4.53 12.39
N ILE A 71 13.65 4.15 12.68
CA ILE A 71 14.86 4.82 12.21
C ILE A 71 15.72 3.81 11.45
N ILE A 72 15.90 4.04 10.15
CA ILE A 72 16.75 3.22 9.27
C ILE A 72 17.86 4.11 8.72
N ASP A 73 19.12 3.71 8.96
CA ASP A 73 20.31 4.47 8.55
C ASP A 73 20.30 5.94 8.99
N GLY A 74 19.75 6.21 10.18
CA GLY A 74 19.65 7.56 10.74
C GLY A 74 18.55 8.44 10.14
N LYS A 75 17.67 7.88 9.30
CA LYS A 75 16.50 8.55 8.73
C LYS A 75 15.21 7.97 9.29
N HIS A 76 14.22 8.82 9.57
CA HIS A 76 12.92 8.34 10.00
C HIS A 76 12.14 7.68 8.84
N LEU A 77 11.48 6.58 9.18
CA LEU A 77 10.46 5.92 8.37
C LEU A 77 9.15 5.96 9.16
N TYR A 78 8.12 6.55 8.56
CA TYR A 78 6.81 6.72 9.20
C TYR A 78 5.83 5.70 8.64
N PHE A 79 5.16 4.97 9.53
CA PHE A 79 4.21 3.93 9.19
C PHE A 79 2.78 4.41 9.42
N TYR A 80 1.92 4.12 8.45
CA TYR A 80 0.51 4.45 8.46
C TYR A 80 -0.34 3.24 8.10
N ASP A 81 -1.51 3.15 8.72
CA ASP A 81 -2.55 2.21 8.35
C ASP A 81 -3.59 2.97 7.50
N LEU A 82 -3.64 2.69 6.19
CA LEU A 82 -4.70 3.17 5.31
C LEU A 82 -5.88 2.21 5.38
N VAL A 83 -6.89 2.58 6.17
CA VAL A 83 -8.09 1.78 6.43
C VAL A 83 -8.99 1.76 5.20
N VAL A 84 -9.18 0.59 4.61
CA VAL A 84 -10.05 0.37 3.46
C VAL A 84 -11.37 -0.29 3.83
N HIS A 85 -11.44 -0.95 4.99
CA HIS A 85 -12.68 -1.49 5.53
C HIS A 85 -12.78 -1.24 7.04
N ARG A 86 -13.48 -0.16 7.42
CA ARG A 86 -13.51 0.34 8.82
C ARG A 86 -13.93 -0.70 9.86
N GLU A 87 -15.04 -1.40 9.64
CA GLU A 87 -15.59 -2.32 10.66
C GLU A 87 -14.63 -3.48 10.96
N ASN A 88 -14.09 -4.12 9.92
CA ASN A 88 -13.09 -5.19 10.04
C ASN A 88 -11.81 -4.68 10.72
N TYR A 89 -11.36 -3.48 10.37
CA TYR A 89 -10.16 -2.88 10.98
C TYR A 89 -10.36 -2.60 12.47
N ASP A 90 -11.47 -1.99 12.85
CA ASP A 90 -11.75 -1.66 14.24
C ASP A 90 -11.89 -2.93 15.09
N LYS A 91 -12.58 -3.95 14.56
CA LYS A 91 -12.67 -5.28 15.19
C LYS A 91 -11.29 -5.92 15.33
N PHE A 92 -10.47 -5.86 14.28
CA PHE A 92 -9.10 -6.39 14.29
C PHE A 92 -8.23 -5.73 15.37
N LYS A 93 -8.19 -4.40 15.42
CA LYS A 93 -7.42 -3.66 16.43
C LYS A 93 -7.93 -3.94 17.84
N LYS A 94 -9.25 -4.03 18.04
CA LYS A 94 -9.85 -4.39 19.33
C LYS A 94 -9.43 -5.78 19.78
N ASP A 95 -9.56 -6.78 18.92
CA ASP A 95 -9.21 -8.16 19.24
C ASP A 95 -7.70 -8.33 19.51
N LEU A 96 -6.84 -7.67 18.72
CA LEU A 96 -5.41 -7.64 19.01
C LEU A 96 -5.10 -7.04 20.38
N LEU A 97 -5.78 -5.96 20.77
CA LEU A 97 -5.59 -5.32 22.06
C LEU A 97 -6.09 -6.18 23.22
N GLU A 98 -7.28 -6.79 23.09
CA GLU A 98 -7.94 -7.53 24.16
C GLU A 98 -7.42 -8.97 24.32
N LYS A 99 -7.09 -9.63 23.21
CA LYS A 99 -6.77 -11.07 23.16
C LYS A 99 -5.30 -11.33 22.83
N GLY A 100 -4.60 -10.35 22.26
CA GLY A 100 -3.22 -10.51 21.76
C GLY A 100 -3.13 -11.21 20.41
N PHE A 101 -4.25 -11.61 19.81
CA PHE A 101 -4.29 -12.26 18.49
C PHE A 101 -5.64 -12.00 17.79
N TYR A 102 -5.66 -12.19 16.47
CA TYR A 102 -6.87 -12.16 15.65
C TYR A 102 -6.95 -13.41 14.79
N SER A 103 -8.14 -14.01 14.69
CA SER A 103 -8.39 -15.17 13.84
C SER A 103 -9.12 -14.75 12.57
N GLY A 104 -8.49 -14.91 11.41
CA GLY A 104 -9.06 -14.56 10.11
C GLY A 104 -8.14 -13.64 9.32
N MET A 105 -8.43 -13.50 8.03
CA MET A 105 -7.69 -12.62 7.12
C MET A 105 -8.36 -11.26 6.92
N ASP A 106 -9.64 -11.13 7.25
CA ASP A 106 -10.44 -9.92 7.06
C ASP A 106 -9.85 -8.70 7.79
N GLY A 107 -9.25 -8.90 8.97
CA GLY A 107 -8.53 -7.85 9.69
C GLY A 107 -7.22 -7.40 9.02
N ALA A 108 -6.45 -8.35 8.47
CA ALA A 108 -5.22 -8.01 7.73
C ALA A 108 -5.53 -7.37 6.37
N LEU A 109 -6.67 -7.72 5.76
CA LEU A 109 -7.12 -7.19 4.47
C LEU A 109 -7.89 -5.87 4.59
N SER A 110 -8.24 -5.43 5.80
CA SER A 110 -9.03 -4.23 6.02
C SER A 110 -8.23 -2.92 5.95
N TYR A 111 -6.92 -2.99 5.76
CA TYR A 111 -6.06 -1.83 5.61
C TYR A 111 -4.87 -2.12 4.68
N HIS A 112 -4.21 -1.05 4.22
CA HIS A 112 -2.89 -1.11 3.61
C HIS A 112 -1.87 -0.45 4.53
N PRO A 113 -0.76 -1.13 4.88
CA PRO A 113 0.40 -0.45 5.41
C PRO A 113 0.96 0.51 4.35
N VAL A 114 1.18 1.76 4.75
CA VAL A 114 1.84 2.78 3.95
C VAL A 114 3.04 3.28 4.71
N GLU A 115 4.20 3.22 4.07
CA GLU A 115 5.48 3.65 4.61
C GLU A 115 5.91 4.91 3.88
N ILE A 116 6.23 5.96 4.64
CA ILE A 116 6.66 7.25 4.09
C ILE A 116 8.01 7.62 4.69
N TRP A 117 9.01 7.82 3.85
CA TRP A 117 10.34 8.30 4.24
C TRP A 117 10.35 9.81 4.46
N GLU A 118 11.30 10.32 5.23
CA GLU A 118 11.52 11.77 5.43
C GLU A 118 11.59 12.56 4.12
N ASP A 119 12.17 11.95 3.08
CA ASP A 119 12.36 12.54 1.75
C ASP A 119 11.12 12.45 0.84
N GLY A 120 9.99 11.94 1.36
CA GLY A 120 8.72 11.86 0.63
C GLY A 120 8.55 10.61 -0.23
N ARG A 121 9.53 9.70 -0.27
CA ARG A 121 9.35 8.38 -0.91
C ARG A 121 8.29 7.57 -0.17
N ILE A 122 7.42 6.93 -0.93
CA ILE A 122 6.30 6.13 -0.42
C ILE A 122 6.48 4.68 -0.85
N HIS A 123 6.09 3.77 0.03
CA HIS A 123 5.92 2.36 -0.28
C HIS A 123 4.55 1.89 0.27
N ILE A 124 3.69 1.36 -0.60
CA ILE A 124 2.40 0.77 -0.21
C ILE A 124 2.54 -0.74 -0.20
N VAL A 125 2.16 -1.37 0.90
CA VAL A 125 2.22 -2.83 1.04
C VAL A 125 0.89 -3.44 0.57
N TYR A 126 0.97 -4.40 -0.36
CA TYR A 126 -0.16 -5.13 -0.93
C TYR A 126 -0.27 -6.54 -0.35
#